data_AF-A0AA46PUI0-F1
#
_entry.id   AF-A0AA46PUI0-F1
#
_cell.length_a   1.000
_cell.length_b   1.000
_cell.length_c   1.000
_cell.angle_alpha   90.00
_cell.angle_beta   90.00
_cell.angle_gamma   90.00
#
_symmetry.space_group_name_H-M   'P 1'
#
loop_
_entity.id
_entity.type
_entity.pdbx_description
1 polymer ?
#
loop_
_entity_poly.entity_id
_entity_poly.type
_entity_poly.pdbx_seq_one_letter_code
_entity_poly.pdbx_strand_id
1 'polypeptide(L)' 'MNALAWGIMIMVFMYTAGFALKLWQNKNKAGSIAVFILALAIAVTPFFSVLNSD' A
#
# COMPACT_ATOMS: atom_id res chain seq x y z
N MET A 1 5.39 -13.54 -12.75
CA MET A 1 4.28 -12.65 -12.31
C MET A 1 4.09 -11.52 -13.32
N ASN A 2 2.87 -11.36 -13.84
CA ASN A 2 2.57 -10.43 -14.94
C ASN A 2 2.93 -8.97 -14.60
N ALA A 3 3.48 -8.21 -15.56
CA ALA A 3 3.76 -6.78 -15.42
C ALA A 3 2.51 -5.97 -14.99
N LEU A 4 1.32 -6.44 -15.37
CA LEU A 4 0.04 -5.90 -14.89
C LEU A 4 -0.13 -5.97 -13.37
N ALA A 5 0.28 -7.06 -12.72
CA ALA A 5 0.16 -7.20 -11.27
C ALA A 5 1.05 -6.19 -10.55
N TRP A 6 2.29 -6.01 -11.02
CA TRP A 6 3.19 -4.99 -10.49
C TRP A 6 2.62 -3.57 -10.69
N GLY A 7 2.06 -3.28 -11.86
CA GLY A 7 1.41 -2.00 -12.14
C GLY A 7 0.24 -1.71 -11.20
N ILE A 8 -0.64 -2.69 -10.96
CA ILE A 8 -1.76 -2.57 -10.02
C ILE A 8 -1.26 -2.33 -8.60
N MET A 9 -0.25 -3.09 -8.14
CA MET A 9 0.29 -2.92 -6.78
C MET A 9 0.88 -1.53 -6.56
N ILE A 10 1.58 -0.97 -7.55
CA ILE A 10 2.11 0.40 -7.50
C ILE A 10 0.96 1.42 -7.42
N MET A 11 -0.08 1.29 -8.25
CA MET A 11 -1.23 2.19 -8.22
C MET A 11 -1.95 2.15 -6.87
N VAL A 12 -2.21 0.96 -6.34
CA VAL A 12 -2.87 0.77 -5.04
C VAL A 12 -2.01 1.35 -3.92
N PHE A 13 -0.69 1.14 -3.95
CA PHE A 13 0.23 1.75 -2.98
C PHE A 13 0.17 3.28 -3.02
N MET A 14 0.29 3.89 -4.20
CA MET A 14 0.25 5.35 -4.35
C MET A 14 -1.09 5.94 -3.89
N TYR A 15 -2.21 5.29 -4.24
CA TYR A 15 -3.53 5.70 -3.79
C TYR A 15 -3.67 5.63 -2.27
N THR A 16 -3.23 4.52 -1.66
CA THR A 16 -3.31 4.29 -0.21
C THR A 16 -2.43 5.26 0.56
N ALA A 17 -1.20 5.51 0.08
CA ALA A 17 -0.29 6.49 0.66
C ALA A 17 -0.85 7.92 0.55
N GLY A 18 -1.38 8.30 -0.62
CA GLY A 18 -2.04 9.59 -0.81
C GLY A 18 -3.27 9.77 0.08
N PHE A 19 -4.06 8.71 0.26
CA PHE A 19 -5.19 8.71 1.19
C PHE A 19 -4.74 8.88 2.64
N ALA A 20 -3.68 8.21 3.08
CA ALA A 20 -3.11 8.38 4.42
C ALA A 20 -2.70 9.84 4.67
N LEU A 21 -2.04 10.49 3.71
CA LEU A 21 -1.67 11.92 3.79
C LEU A 21 -2.91 12.83 3.88
N LYS A 22 -3.93 12.56 3.06
CA LYS A 22 -5.19 13.31 3.12
C LYS A 22 -5.91 13.13 4.47
N LEU A 23 -5.83 11.94 5.06
CA LEU A 23 -6.43 11.65 6.36
C LEU A 23 -5.67 12.36 7.50
N TRP A 24 -4.35 12.49 7.38
CA TRP A 24 -3.52 13.27 8.30
C TRP A 24 -3.95 14.74 8.33
N GLN A 25 -4.21 15.31 7.14
CA GLN A 25 -4.69 16.69 6.98
C GLN A 25 -6.10 16.89 7.57
N ASN A 26 -6.96 15.87 7.54
CA ASN A 26 -8.32 15.91 8.10
C ASN A 26 -8.38 15.71 9.63
N LYS A 27 -7.27 15.90 10.34
CA LYS A 27 -7.13 15.71 11.81
C LYS A 27 -7.43 14.30 12.33
N ASN A 28 -7.70 13.32 11.46
CA ASN A 28 -7.86 11.93 11.84
C ASN A 28 -6.51 11.20 11.83
N LYS A 29 -5.68 11.51 12.83
CA LYS A 29 -4.33 10.99 12.97
C LYS A 29 -4.30 9.47 13.17
N ALA A 30 -5.24 8.93 13.97
CA ALA A 30 -5.31 7.49 14.24
C ALA A 30 -5.60 6.68 12.97
N GLY A 31 -6.60 7.10 12.18
CA GLY A 31 -6.88 6.47 10.90
C GLY A 31 -5.73 6.64 9.90
N SER A 32 -5.05 7.79 9.92
CA SER A 32 -3.94 8.06 8.99
C SER A 32 -2.78 7.10 9.26
N ILE A 33 -2.43 6.88 10.53
CA ILE A 33 -1.41 5.91 10.94
C ILE A 33 -1.80 4.49 10.51
N ALA A 34 -3.06 4.08 10.73
CA ALA A 34 -3.54 2.77 10.32
C ALA A 34 -3.42 2.55 8.79
N VAL A 35 -3.82 3.55 8.00
CA VAL A 35 -3.72 3.46 6.53
C VAL A 35 -2.27 3.57 6.05
N PHE A 36 -1.41 4.28 6.77
CA PHE A 36 0.02 4.32 6.45
C PHE A 36 0.68 2.96 6.66
N ILE A 37 0.37 2.27 7.76
CA ILE A 37 0.80 0.89 8.00
C ILE A 37 0.26 -0.04 6.92
N LEU A 38 -1.00 0.14 6.49
CA LEU A 38 -1.59 -0.62 5.39
C LEU A 38 -0.84 -0.39 4.07
N ALA A 39 -0.46 0.85 3.76
CA ALA A 39 0.35 1.17 2.57
C ALA A 39 1.69 0.43 2.61
N LEU A 40 2.37 0.38 3.76
CA LEU A 40 3.60 -0.39 3.92
C LEU A 40 3.35 -1.89 3.71
N ALA A 41 2.27 -2.45 4.26
CA ALA A 41 1.94 -3.86 4.06
C ALA A 41 1.73 -4.21 2.57
N ILE A 42 1.05 -3.33 1.80
CA ILE A 42 0.87 -3.50 0.36
C ILE A 42 2.22 -3.49 -0.38
N ALA A 43 3.16 -2.64 0.04
CA ALA A 43 4.49 -2.59 -0.55
C ALA A 43 5.32 -3.87 -0.30
N VAL A 44 5.15 -4.54 0.86
CA VAL A 44 5.87 -5.79 1.17
C VAL A 44 5.15 -7.04 0.65
N THR A 45 3.83 -6.98 0.45
CA THR A 45 3.00 -8.08 -0.09
C THR A 45 3.58 -8.77 -1.34
N PRO A 46 4.05 -8.07 -2.39
CA PRO A 46 4.56 -8.73 -3.59
C PRO A 46 5.82 -9.55 -3.29
N PHE A 47 6.63 -9.19 -2.28
CA PHE A 47 7.82 -9.95 -1.92
C PHE A 47 7.46 -11.32 -1.33
N PHE A 48 6.39 -11.42 -0.53
CA PHE A 48 5.91 -12.71 -0.02
C PHE A 48 5.22 -13.55 -1.09
N SER A 49 4.49 -12.91 -2.01
CA SER A 49 3.83 -13.62 -3.11
C SER A 49 4.80 -14.12 -4.18
N VAL A 50 5.93 -13.43 -4.40
CA VAL A 50 7.00 -13.85 -5.32
C VAL A 50 7.84 -14.99 -4.72
N LEU A 51 8.12 -14.95 -3.41
CA LEU A 51 9.04 -15.89 -2.76
C LEU A 51 8.45 -17.30 -2.53
N ASN A 52 7.13 -17.48 -2.71
CA ASN A 52 6.44 -18.75 -2.41
C ASN A 52 5.87 -19.44 -3.67
N SER A 53 6.41 -19.09 -4.84
CA SER A 53 6.04 -19.67 -6.14
C SER A 53 7.17 -20.50 -6.78
N ASP A 54 8.08 -21.03 -5.95
CA ASP A 54 9.05 -22.08 -6.29
C ASP A 54 8.67 -23.38 -5.57
#